data_AF-J1J3D9-F1
#
_entry.id   AF-J1J3D9-F1
#
_cell.length_a   1.000
_cell.length_b   1.000
_cell.length_c   1.000
_cell.angle_alpha   90.00
_cell.angle_beta   90.00
_cell.angle_gamma   90.00
#
_symmetry.space_group_name_H-M   'P 1'
#
loop_
_entity.id
_entity.type
_entity.pdbx_description
1 polymer ?
#
loop_
_entity_poly.entity_id
_entity_poly.type
_entity_poly.pdbx_seq_one_letter_code
_entity_poly.pdbx_strand_id
1 'polypeptide(L)'
;MTIKKTFETGCGYTKEDWDAVDSPPLTDEELARLKPAKDVLPASFFKYVTEERRKRGRPPVESPKQAVTLRLDPNVIASFKKQGKDWRTRMGEVLKKASGS
;
A
#
# COMPACT_ATOMS: atom_id res chain seq x y z
N MET A 1 -4.35 -16.16 -3.19
CA MET A 1 -3.82 -15.85 -4.54
C MET A 1 -4.40 -16.88 -5.48
N THR A 2 -5.15 -16.46 -6.50
CA THR A 2 -5.73 -17.38 -7.49
C THR A 2 -4.75 -17.54 -8.64
N ILE A 3 -4.25 -18.75 -8.86
CA ILE A 3 -3.42 -19.06 -10.03
C ILE A 3 -4.36 -19.09 -11.25
N LYS A 4 -4.10 -18.22 -12.23
CA LYS A 4 -4.87 -18.23 -13.50
C LYS A 4 -4.47 -19.47 -14.30
N LYS A 5 -5.43 -20.36 -14.56
CA LYS A 5 -5.23 -21.59 -15.33
C LYS A 5 -5.58 -21.44 -16.83
N THR A 6 -6.08 -20.27 -17.24
CA THR A 6 -6.55 -19.98 -18.61
C THR A 6 -6.12 -18.58 -19.02
N PHE A 7 -5.95 -18.38 -20.33
CA PHE A 7 -5.64 -17.07 -20.92
C PHE A 7 -6.76 -16.05 -20.65
N GLU A 8 -6.36 -14.81 -20.33
CA GLU A 8 -7.25 -13.65 -20.17
C GLU A 8 -6.68 -12.45 -20.94
N THR A 9 -7.55 -11.74 -21.68
CA THR A 9 -7.15 -10.55 -22.44
C THR A 9 -6.80 -9.38 -21.51
N GLY A 10 -6.00 -8.43 -22.00
CA GLY A 10 -5.61 -7.22 -21.25
C GLY A 10 -4.38 -7.37 -20.35
N CYS A 11 -3.66 -8.49 -20.42
CA CYS A 11 -2.44 -8.73 -19.64
C CYS A 11 -1.13 -8.28 -20.31
N GLY A 12 -1.21 -7.62 -21.49
CA GLY A 12 -0.05 -7.07 -22.21
C GLY A 12 0.71 -8.06 -23.10
N TYR A 13 0.19 -9.28 -23.28
CA TYR A 13 0.67 -10.30 -24.21
C TYR A 13 -0.49 -10.87 -25.02
N THR A 14 -0.22 -11.37 -26.23
CA THR A 14 -1.26 -11.96 -27.10
C THR A 14 -1.57 -13.40 -26.70
N LYS A 15 -2.64 -13.97 -27.26
CA LYS A 15 -2.96 -15.40 -27.03
C LYS A 15 -1.93 -16.28 -27.74
N GLU A 16 -1.49 -15.86 -28.92
CA GLU A 16 -0.45 -16.51 -29.70
C GLU A 16 0.86 -16.59 -28.91
N ASP A 17 1.28 -15.50 -28.25
CA ASP A 17 2.46 -15.50 -27.36
C ASP A 17 2.30 -16.46 -26.17
N TRP A 18 1.08 -16.56 -25.63
CA TRP A 18 0.77 -17.45 -24.51
C TRP A 18 0.84 -18.93 -24.92
N ASP A 19 0.22 -19.28 -26.04
CA ASP A 19 0.17 -20.65 -26.55
C ASP A 19 1.53 -21.12 -27.10
N ALA A 20 2.42 -20.19 -27.47
CA ALA A 20 3.79 -20.50 -27.93
C ALA A 20 4.75 -20.90 -26.81
N VAL A 21 4.43 -20.61 -25.54
CA VAL A 21 5.28 -20.96 -24.40
C VAL A 21 4.91 -22.35 -23.89
N ASP A 22 5.83 -23.29 -24.05
CA ASP A 22 5.75 -24.59 -23.37
C ASP A 22 6.28 -24.46 -21.93
N SER A 23 5.48 -24.86 -20.95
CA SER A 23 5.79 -24.78 -19.52
C SER A 23 5.54 -26.15 -18.86
N PRO A 24 6.44 -27.13 -19.07
CA PRO A 24 6.32 -28.43 -18.44
C PRO A 24 6.40 -28.32 -16.91
N PRO A 25 5.76 -29.23 -16.15
CA PRO A 25 5.92 -29.27 -14.70
C PRO A 25 7.38 -29.55 -14.35
N LEU A 26 7.88 -28.88 -13.31
CA LEU A 26 9.20 -29.15 -12.76
C LEU A 26 9.27 -30.59 -12.22
N THR A 27 10.37 -31.27 -12.51
CA THR A 27 10.69 -32.56 -11.91
C THR A 27 11.09 -32.40 -10.44
N ASP A 28 10.98 -33.49 -9.65
CA ASP A 28 11.39 -33.49 -8.25
C ASP A 28 12.87 -33.13 -8.06
N GLU A 29 13.72 -33.55 -9.00
CA GLU A 29 15.16 -33.24 -9.00
C GLU A 29 15.45 -31.76 -9.30
N GLU A 30 14.65 -31.12 -10.15
CA GLU A 30 14.74 -29.67 -10.41
C GLU A 30 14.24 -28.87 -9.22
N LEU A 31 13.13 -29.31 -8.61
CA LEU A 31 12.58 -28.67 -7.43
C LEU A 31 13.55 -28.73 -6.25
N ALA A 32 14.23 -29.85 -6.05
CA ALA A 32 15.23 -30.04 -5.01
C ALA A 32 16.46 -29.10 -5.16
N ARG A 33 16.74 -28.61 -6.38
CA ARG A 33 17.85 -27.70 -6.67
C ARG A 33 17.53 -26.22 -6.46
N LEU A 34 16.25 -25.87 -6.27
CA LEU A 34 15.86 -24.47 -6.04
C LEU A 34 16.47 -23.93 -4.75
N LYS A 35 16.97 -22.70 -4.82
CA LYS A 35 17.56 -22.00 -3.68
C LYS A 35 16.74 -20.74 -3.36
N PRO A 36 16.63 -20.35 -2.07
CA PRO A 36 16.02 -19.09 -1.71
C PRO A 36 16.68 -17.91 -2.43
N ALA A 37 15.89 -16.95 -2.90
CA ALA A 37 16.38 -15.79 -3.65
C ALA A 37 17.50 -15.03 -2.92
N LYS A 38 17.44 -14.97 -1.58
CA LYS A 38 18.45 -14.32 -0.72
C LYS A 38 19.85 -14.96 -0.81
N ASP A 39 19.92 -16.23 -1.20
CA ASP A 39 21.16 -17.02 -1.23
C ASP A 39 21.81 -16.99 -2.62
N VAL A 40 21.09 -16.52 -3.66
CA VAL A 40 21.56 -16.52 -5.06
C VAL A 40 21.57 -15.13 -5.70
N LEU A 41 20.73 -14.20 -5.26
CA LEU A 41 20.70 -12.83 -5.78
C LEU A 41 21.61 -11.90 -4.97
N PRO A 42 22.25 -10.91 -5.60
CA PRO A 42 23.07 -9.92 -4.90
C PRO A 42 22.27 -9.11 -3.87
N ALA A 43 22.90 -8.73 -2.75
CA ALA A 43 22.27 -7.89 -1.74
C ALA A 43 21.78 -6.52 -2.28
N SER A 44 22.46 -6.01 -3.32
CA SER A 44 22.07 -4.77 -4.01
C SER A 44 20.69 -4.84 -4.66
N PHE A 45 20.29 -6.02 -5.16
CA PHE A 45 18.97 -6.23 -5.75
C PHE A 45 17.87 -6.01 -4.70
N PHE A 46 18.03 -6.58 -3.50
CA PHE A 46 17.06 -6.42 -2.41
C PHE A 46 16.98 -4.99 -1.90
N LYS A 47 18.12 -4.29 -1.84
CA LYS A 47 18.15 -2.85 -1.54
C LYS A 47 17.34 -2.06 -2.55
N TYR A 48 17.59 -2.28 -3.84
CA TYR A 48 16.85 -1.62 -4.93
C TYR A 48 15.34 -1.89 -4.85
N VAL A 49 14.91 -3.15 -4.72
CA VAL A 49 13.49 -3.50 -4.60
C VAL A 49 12.84 -2.82 -3.41
N THR A 50 13.55 -2.71 -2.28
CA THR A 50 13.06 -2.04 -1.08
C THR A 50 12.90 -0.54 -1.30
N GLU A 51 13.87 0.11 -1.92
CA GLU A 51 13.82 1.54 -2.27
C GLU A 51 12.67 1.83 -3.24
N GLU A 52 12.52 1.02 -4.28
CA GLU A 52 11.45 1.19 -5.26
C GLU A 52 10.06 0.98 -4.64
N ARG A 53 9.93 0.04 -3.69
CA ARG A 53 8.70 -0.13 -2.90
C ARG A 53 8.42 1.07 -2.01
N ARG A 54 9.43 1.69 -1.39
CA ARG A 54 9.26 2.90 -0.57
C ARG A 54 8.80 4.11 -1.37
N LYS A 55 9.15 4.21 -2.65
CA LYS A 55 8.64 5.25 -3.55
C LYS A 55 7.14 5.14 -3.81
N ARG A 56 6.53 3.98 -3.58
CA ARG A 56 5.07 3.80 -3.71
C ARG A 56 4.38 4.34 -2.45
N GLY A 57 3.70 5.48 -2.58
CA GLY A 57 2.91 6.08 -1.50
C GLY A 57 2.65 7.57 -1.73
N ARG A 58 1.78 8.20 -0.92
CA ARG A 58 1.68 9.66 -0.89
C ARG A 58 3.04 10.21 -0.43
N PRO A 59 3.63 11.22 -1.11
CA PRO A 59 4.84 11.86 -0.66
C PRO A 59 4.72 12.26 0.82
N PRO A 60 5.79 12.08 1.63
CA PRO A 60 5.76 12.50 3.02
C PRO A 60 5.43 13.99 3.10
N VAL A 61 4.43 14.34 3.92
CA VAL A 61 4.08 15.73 4.19
C VAL A 61 4.99 16.22 5.31
N GLU A 62 5.56 17.42 5.17
CA GLU A 62 6.51 18.00 6.13
C GLU A 62 5.93 18.15 7.55
N SER A 63 4.65 18.49 7.66
CA SER A 63 3.94 18.67 8.93
C SER A 63 2.58 17.95 8.91
N PRO A 64 2.54 16.63 9.14
CA PRO A 64 1.28 15.88 9.16
C PRO A 64 0.46 16.24 10.40
N LYS A 65 -0.87 16.13 10.31
CA LYS A 65 -1.75 16.26 11.47
C LYS A 65 -1.43 15.14 12.47
N GLN A 66 -1.17 15.50 13.73
CA GLN A 66 -0.92 14.52 14.79
C GLN A 66 -2.25 13.89 15.26
N ALA A 67 -2.34 12.56 15.20
CA ALA A 67 -3.47 11.84 15.78
C ALA A 67 -3.30 11.73 17.29
N VAL A 68 -4.22 12.34 18.05
CA VAL A 68 -4.24 12.28 19.51
C VAL A 68 -5.56 11.69 20.01
N THR A 69 -5.50 10.93 21.09
CA THR A 69 -6.71 10.44 21.78
C THR A 69 -7.10 11.45 22.85
N LEU A 70 -8.12 12.26 22.59
CA LEU A 70 -8.63 13.28 23.51
C LEU A 70 -10.08 12.97 23.90
N ARG A 71 -10.38 12.98 25.20
CA ARG A 71 -11.75 12.91 25.71
C ARG A 71 -12.30 14.33 25.83
N LEU A 72 -13.45 14.57 25.20
CA LEU A 72 -14.15 15.84 25.21
C LEU A 72 -15.56 15.65 25.77
N ASP A 73 -16.15 16.73 26.28
CA ASP A 73 -17.56 16.75 26.70
C ASP A 73 -18.47 16.32 25.52
N PRO A 74 -19.42 15.39 25.73
CA PRO A 74 -20.35 14.94 24.70
C PRO A 74 -21.14 16.08 24.03
N ASN A 75 -21.49 17.13 24.77
CA ASN A 75 -22.25 18.27 24.27
C ASN A 75 -21.42 19.11 23.28
N VAL A 76 -20.11 19.22 23.51
CA VAL A 76 -19.19 19.88 22.57
C VAL A 76 -19.14 19.11 21.26
N ILE A 77 -18.96 17.79 21.32
CA ILE A 77 -18.96 16.92 20.13
C ILE A 77 -20.30 16.99 19.38
N ALA A 78 -21.42 16.95 20.10
CA ALA A 78 -22.75 17.04 19.52
C ALA A 78 -22.95 18.38 18.80
N SER A 79 -22.51 19.49 19.41
CA SER A 79 -22.61 20.83 18.84
C SER A 79 -21.82 20.97 17.54
N PHE A 80 -20.61 20.42 17.47
CA PHE A 80 -19.84 20.41 16.23
C PHE A 80 -20.48 19.49 15.19
N LYS A 81 -20.88 18.26 15.55
CA LYS A 81 -21.52 17.31 14.61
C LYS A 81 -22.75 17.89 13.90
N LYS A 82 -23.55 18.71 14.59
CA LYS A 82 -24.72 19.40 14.01
C LYS A 82 -24.36 20.34 12.86
N GLN A 83 -23.11 20.80 12.78
CA GLN A 83 -22.65 21.70 11.73
C GLN A 83 -22.43 20.98 10.38
N GLY A 84 -22.42 19.64 10.34
CA GLY A 84 -22.36 18.84 9.11
C GLY A 84 -21.08 18.00 8.95
N LYS A 85 -20.83 17.53 7.72
CA LYS A 85 -19.79 16.53 7.37
C LYS A 85 -18.38 16.90 7.84
N ASP A 86 -18.04 18.19 7.80
CA ASP A 86 -16.69 18.71 8.09
C ASP A 86 -16.52 19.22 9.53
N TRP A 87 -17.35 18.76 10.47
CA TRP A 87 -17.33 19.23 11.86
C TRP A 87 -15.97 19.08 12.56
N ARG A 88 -15.20 18.03 12.24
CA ARG A 88 -13.84 17.83 12.79
C ARG A 88 -12.85 18.87 12.29
N THR A 89 -12.97 19.27 11.01
CA THR A 89 -12.15 20.33 10.43
C THR A 89 -12.46 21.66 11.10
N ARG A 90 -13.75 22.00 11.27
CA ARG A 90 -14.17 23.23 11.96
C ARG A 90 -13.71 23.26 13.42
N MET A 91 -13.81 22.13 14.13
CA MET A 91 -13.28 22.00 15.48
C MET A 91 -11.76 22.23 15.50
N GLY A 92 -11.02 21.70 14.53
CA GLY A 92 -9.58 21.94 14.38
C GLY A 92 -9.23 23.42 14.20
N GLU A 93 -9.99 24.16 13.39
CA GLU A 93 -9.78 25.61 13.20
C GLU A 93 -10.05 26.40 14.50
N VAL A 94 -11.05 26.01 15.28
CA VAL A 94 -11.32 26.63 16.60
C VAL A 94 -10.18 26.38 17.56
N LEU A 95 -9.67 25.14 17.61
CA LEU A 95 -8.52 24.78 18.45
C LEU A 95 -7.26 25.55 18.05
N LYS A 96 -7.02 25.73 16.74
CA LYS A 96 -5.89 26.52 16.23
C LYS A 96 -5.98 27.98 16.66
N LYS A 97 -7.15 28.60 16.51
CA LYS A 97 -7.38 29.98 16.97
C LYS A 97 -7.19 30.11 18.48
N ALA A 98 -7.68 29.13 19.25
CA ALA A 98 -7.56 29.12 20.71
C ALA A 98 -6.12 28.89 21.19
N SER A 99 -5.27 28.20 20.42
CA SER A 99 -3.86 28.00 20.74
C SER A 99 -2.97 29.20 20.41
N GLY A 100 -3.54 30.30 19.90
CA GLY A 100 -2.78 31.49 19.50
C GLY A 100 -1.93 31.27 18.24
N SER A 101 -2.34 30.35 17.37
CA SER A 101 -1.66 29.98 16.11
C SER A 101 -2.44 30.36 14.86
#